data_AF-A0A7L6N546-F1
#
_entry.id   AF-A0A7L6N546-F1
#
_cell.length_a   1.000
_cell.length_b   1.000
_cell.length_c   1.000
_cell.angle_alpha   90.00
_cell.angle_beta   90.00
_cell.angle_gamma   90.00
#
_symmetry.space_group_name_H-M   'P 1'
#
loop_
_entity.id
_entity.type
_entity.pdbx_description
1 polymer ?
#
loop_
_entity_poly.entity_id
_entity_poly.type
_entity_poly.pdbx_seq_one_letter_code
_entity_poly.pdbx_strand_id
1 'polypeptide(L)'
;MDDEVVWFGCDVGFFGDRDLGIWDDGRFDYDEILNIDLSISKANMLDYNHSRMNHAMVLTGVSIHNGQARKWKIENSWGDKSEKKDIIWLVIHGLINLFIRQSSIKNISQKNN
;
A
#
# COMPACT_ATOMS: atom_id res chain seq x y z
N MET A 1 4.98 -3.64 -19.17
CA MET A 1 5.08 -4.29 -17.84
C MET A 1 5.14 -5.75 -18.15
N ASP A 2 6.15 -6.46 -17.66
CA ASP A 2 6.09 -7.92 -17.67
C ASP A 2 4.84 -8.27 -16.86
N ASP A 3 3.94 -9.12 -17.38
CA ASP A 3 2.65 -9.50 -16.75
C ASP A 3 2.83 -10.32 -15.45
N GLU A 4 3.88 -10.03 -14.69
CA GLU A 4 4.21 -10.62 -13.41
C GLU A 4 3.63 -9.77 -12.27
N VAL A 5 2.97 -10.45 -11.35
CA VAL A 5 2.44 -9.84 -10.13
C VAL A 5 3.55 -9.62 -9.11
N VAL A 6 3.45 -8.55 -8.31
CA VAL A 6 4.48 -8.20 -7.31
C VAL A 6 3.96 -8.49 -5.92
N TRP A 7 4.58 -9.45 -5.23
CA TRP A 7 4.33 -9.67 -3.81
C TRP A 7 4.90 -8.50 -2.99
N PHE A 8 4.17 -8.07 -1.97
CA PHE A 8 4.65 -7.09 -1.01
C PHE A 8 4.14 -7.33 0.41
N GLY A 9 4.97 -6.96 1.37
CA GLY A 9 4.64 -6.94 2.79
C GLY A 9 4.39 -5.51 3.28
N CYS A 10 3.31 -5.31 4.03
CA CYS A 10 2.94 -4.02 4.58
C CYS A 10 2.31 -4.11 5.97
N ASP A 11 2.06 -2.93 6.55
CA ASP A 11 1.25 -2.75 7.75
C ASP A 11 -0.14 -2.26 7.33
N VAL A 12 -1.15 -3.13 7.43
CA VAL A 12 -2.53 -2.82 7.00
C VAL A 12 -3.41 -2.23 8.10
N GLY A 13 -2.88 -2.10 9.32
CA GLY A 13 -3.64 -1.63 10.48
C GLY A 13 -4.00 -0.15 10.42
N PHE A 14 -3.31 0.61 9.58
CA PHE A 14 -3.43 2.05 9.48
C PHE A 14 -4.20 2.47 8.22
N PHE A 15 -5.02 3.51 8.35
CA PHE A 15 -5.66 4.23 7.24
C PHE A 15 -6.53 3.38 6.30
N GLY A 16 -6.96 2.20 6.75
CA GLY A 16 -7.73 1.23 5.98
C GLY A 16 -9.20 1.16 6.35
N ASP A 17 -10.07 1.31 5.35
CA ASP A 17 -11.49 0.99 5.42
C ASP A 17 -11.73 -0.36 4.73
N ARG A 18 -11.95 -1.40 5.55
CA ARG A 18 -12.14 -2.78 5.06
C ARG A 18 -13.45 -2.95 4.32
N ASP A 19 -14.50 -2.23 4.70
CA ASP A 19 -15.82 -2.37 4.10
C ASP A 19 -15.85 -1.73 2.70
N LEU A 20 -15.12 -0.62 2.53
CA LEU A 20 -14.97 0.03 1.23
C LEU A 20 -13.81 -0.52 0.39
N GLY A 21 -12.87 -1.25 1.02
CA GLY A 21 -11.66 -1.76 0.37
C GLY A 21 -10.69 -0.63 -0.03
N ILE A 22 -10.62 0.44 0.77
CA ILE A 22 -9.84 1.64 0.49
C ILE A 22 -8.80 1.84 1.58
N TRP A 23 -7.55 2.00 1.19
CA TRP A 23 -6.48 2.49 2.06
C TRP A 23 -6.05 3.85 1.54
N ASP A 24 -6.21 4.89 2.35
CA ASP A 24 -5.96 6.30 2.00
C ASP A 24 -5.52 7.10 3.24
N ASP A 25 -4.28 7.57 3.25
CA ASP A 25 -3.64 8.32 4.33
C ASP A 25 -4.10 9.78 4.41
N GLY A 26 -4.74 10.30 3.36
CA GLY A 26 -5.34 11.64 3.30
C GLY A 26 -6.84 11.65 3.54
N ARG A 27 -7.47 10.51 3.90
CA ARG A 27 -8.93 10.43 4.08
C ARG A 27 -9.44 11.29 5.25
N PHE A 28 -8.61 11.48 6.26
CA PHE A 28 -8.95 12.24 7.46
C PHE A 28 -7.81 13.21 7.79
N ASP A 29 -8.14 14.49 7.98
CA ASP A 29 -7.20 15.51 8.44
C ASP A 29 -7.24 15.61 9.96
N TYR A 30 -6.53 14.70 10.64
CA TYR A 30 -6.46 14.70 12.10
C TYR A 30 -5.66 15.87 12.65
N ASP A 31 -4.68 16.36 11.89
CA ASP A 31 -3.81 17.46 12.29
C ASP A 31 -4.61 18.76 12.43
N GLU A 32 -5.49 19.04 11.46
CA GLU A 32 -6.39 20.20 11.52
C GLU A 32 -7.41 20.08 12.67
N ILE A 33 -8.01 18.90 12.85
CA ILE A 33 -9.04 18.68 13.88
C ILE A 33 -8.47 18.79 15.30
N LEU A 34 -7.28 18.24 15.52
CA LEU A 34 -6.65 18.20 16.84
C LEU A 34 -5.72 19.38 17.10
N ASN A 35 -5.39 20.16 16.06
CA ASN A 35 -4.42 21.24 16.08
C ASN A 35 -3.04 20.80 16.63
N ILE A 36 -2.61 19.60 16.24
CA ILE A 36 -1.34 18.95 16.62
C ILE A 36 -0.74 18.31 15.37
N ASP A 37 0.57 18.44 15.16
CA ASP A 37 1.29 17.74 14.09
C ASP A 37 1.52 16.26 14.48
N LEU A 38 0.87 15.34 13.77
CA LEU A 38 1.00 13.89 13.98
C LEU A 38 2.00 13.24 13.00
N SER A 39 2.76 14.04 12.24
CA SER A 39 3.70 13.51 11.27
C SER A 39 4.84 12.73 11.94
N ILE A 40 5.09 11.52 11.46
CA ILE A 40 6.20 10.68 11.90
C ILE A 40 6.89 10.06 10.68
N SER A 41 8.21 10.15 10.64
CA SER A 41 8.98 9.57 9.53
C SER A 41 8.89 8.04 9.54
N LYS A 42 8.95 7.40 8.38
CA LYS A 42 8.94 5.94 8.26
C LYS A 42 10.03 5.25 9.09
N ALA A 43 11.22 5.86 9.17
CA ALA A 43 12.33 5.34 9.99
C ALA A 43 11.97 5.38 11.47
N ASN A 44 11.48 6.54 11.95
CA ASN A 44 11.04 6.68 13.34
C ASN A 44 9.87 5.73 13.64
N MET A 45 8.93 5.52 12.71
CA MET A 45 7.86 4.56 12.93
C MET A 45 8.39 3.15 13.19
N LEU A 46 9.51 2.76 12.58
CA LEU A 46 10.15 1.48 12.82
C LEU A 46 10.91 1.46 14.16
N ASP A 47 11.73 2.49 14.41
CA ASP A 47 12.56 2.59 15.62
C ASP A 47 11.73 2.65 16.90
N TYR A 48 10.58 3.34 16.86
CA TYR A 48 9.65 3.44 17.97
C TYR A 48 8.59 2.32 17.98
N ASN A 49 8.74 1.29 17.14
CA ASN A 49 7.81 0.15 17.02
C ASN A 49 6.34 0.58 16.78
N HIS A 50 6.16 1.72 16.12
CA HIS A 50 4.85 2.29 15.77
C HIS A 50 4.25 1.61 14.54
N SER A 51 5.07 1.15 13.59
CA SER A 51 4.62 0.39 12.42
C SER A 51 5.58 -0.75 12.08
N ARG A 52 5.01 -1.93 11.80
CA ARG A 52 5.74 -3.14 11.44
C ARG A 52 4.95 -3.97 10.42
N MET A 53 5.66 -4.70 9.56
CA MET A 53 5.02 -5.60 8.60
C MET A 53 4.14 -6.61 9.34
N ASN A 54 2.83 -6.60 9.06
CA ASN A 54 1.85 -7.50 9.69
C ASN A 54 1.00 -8.26 8.66
N HIS A 55 1.09 -7.91 7.38
CA HIS A 55 0.34 -8.58 6.34
C HIS A 55 1.08 -8.62 5.00
N ALA A 56 0.75 -9.61 4.18
CA ALA A 56 1.36 -9.90 2.89
C ALA A 56 0.27 -9.95 1.81
N MET A 57 0.47 -9.22 0.73
CA MET A 57 -0.50 -9.05 -0.36
C MET A 57 0.20 -8.98 -1.72
N VAL A 58 -0.57 -8.88 -2.80
CA VAL A 58 -0.04 -8.89 -4.17
C VAL A 58 -0.53 -7.66 -4.95
N LEU A 59 0.39 -6.93 -5.59
CA LEU A 59 0.06 -5.86 -6.53
C LEU A 59 -0.31 -6.47 -7.87
N THR A 60 -1.52 -6.17 -8.36
CA THR A 60 -2.08 -6.70 -9.61
C THR A 60 -2.33 -5.63 -10.67
N GLY A 61 -2.12 -4.35 -10.34
CA GLY A 61 -2.23 -3.27 -11.31
C GLY A 61 -1.92 -1.89 -10.74
N VAL A 62 -1.68 -0.93 -11.64
CA VAL A 62 -1.42 0.47 -11.29
C VAL A 62 -2.18 1.41 -12.23
N SER A 63 -2.77 2.45 -11.67
CA SER A 63 -3.30 3.59 -12.41
C SER A 63 -2.22 4.67 -12.50
N ILE A 64 -1.80 5.00 -13.72
CA ILE A 64 -0.79 6.03 -13.99
C ILE A 64 -1.47 7.26 -14.57
N HIS A 65 -1.11 8.44 -14.06
CA HIS A 65 -1.54 9.72 -14.60
C HIS A 65 -0.34 10.65 -14.73
N ASN A 66 -0.08 11.19 -15.91
CA ASN A 66 1.08 12.05 -16.22
C ASN A 66 2.43 11.42 -15.79
N GLY A 67 2.61 10.12 -16.04
CA GLY A 67 3.82 9.39 -15.67
C GLY A 67 3.96 9.07 -14.18
N GLN A 68 2.99 9.44 -13.33
CA GLN A 68 3.01 9.19 -11.89
C GLN A 68 1.97 8.14 -11.51
N ALA A 69 2.36 7.17 -10.69
CA ALA A 69 1.44 6.19 -10.11
C ALA A 69 0.50 6.88 -9.10
N ARG A 70 -0.81 6.72 -9.28
CA ARG A 70 -1.85 7.34 -8.43
C ARG A 70 -2.61 6.36 -7.56
N LYS A 71 -2.90 5.16 -8.08
CA LYS A 71 -3.66 4.13 -7.39
C LYS A 71 -3.10 2.76 -7.73
N TRP A 72 -3.15 1.86 -6.77
CA TRP A 72 -2.67 0.49 -6.95
C TRP A 72 -3.80 -0.49 -6.66
N LYS A 73 -3.92 -1.47 -7.52
CA LYS A 73 -4.84 -2.59 -7.37
C LYS A 73 -4.11 -3.70 -6.61
N ILE A 74 -4.70 -4.16 -5.52
CA ILE A 74 -4.09 -5.12 -4.60
C ILE A 74 -5.04 -6.29 -4.42
N GLU A 75 -4.49 -7.50 -4.48
CA GLU A 75 -5.16 -8.72 -4.10
C GLU A 75 -4.78 -9.15 -2.68
N ASN A 76 -5.77 -9.53 -1.88
CA ASN A 76 -5.58 -10.02 -0.51
C ASN A 76 -6.20 -11.43 -0.32
N SER A 77 -6.10 -11.97 0.91
CA SER A 77 -6.52 -13.34 1.22
C SER A 77 -7.64 -13.44 2.28
N TRP A 78 -8.44 -12.39 2.46
CA TRP A 78 -9.44 -12.32 3.55
C TRP A 78 -10.78 -13.02 3.28
N GLY A 79 -10.98 -13.58 2.09
CA GLY A 79 -12.08 -14.51 1.77
C GLY A 79 -13.44 -13.87 1.44
N ASP A 80 -14.32 -14.71 0.87
CA ASP A 80 -15.60 -14.40 0.20
C ASP A 80 -16.75 -13.94 1.13
N LYS A 81 -16.65 -12.77 1.78
CA LYS A 81 -17.78 -12.22 2.56
C LYS A 81 -18.44 -10.97 1.99
N SER A 82 -17.93 -10.40 0.90
CA SER A 82 -18.55 -9.22 0.26
C SER A 82 -18.51 -9.28 -1.27
N GLU A 83 -19.47 -8.61 -1.90
CA GLU A 83 -19.66 -8.60 -3.37
C GLU A 83 -18.56 -7.84 -4.14
N LYS A 84 -17.65 -7.15 -3.42
CA LYS A 84 -16.46 -6.48 -3.97
C LYS A 84 -15.23 -7.35 -3.73
N LYS A 85 -15.18 -8.44 -4.47
CA LYS A 85 -14.18 -9.52 -4.41
C LYS A 85 -12.74 -9.05 -4.44
N ASP A 86 -11.96 -9.52 -3.46
CA ASP A 86 -10.50 -9.69 -3.37
C ASP A 86 -9.60 -8.49 -3.72
N ILE A 87 -10.20 -7.38 -4.16
CA ILE A 87 -9.51 -6.25 -4.73
C ILE A 87 -9.63 -5.10 -3.75
N ILE A 88 -8.55 -4.88 -3.01
CA ILE A 88 -8.33 -3.63 -2.32
C ILE A 88 -7.80 -2.62 -3.34
N TRP A 89 -8.39 -1.43 -3.35
CA TRP A 89 -7.77 -0.28 -3.97
C TRP A 89 -6.99 0.46 -2.90
N LEU A 90 -5.67 0.37 -2.96
CA LEU A 90 -4.84 1.28 -2.21
C LEU A 90 -4.72 2.56 -3.02
N VAL A 91 -5.34 3.59 -2.48
CA VAL A 91 -5.45 4.89 -3.12
C VAL A 91 -4.37 5.75 -2.48
N ILE A 92 -3.47 6.26 -3.31
CA ILE A 92 -2.43 7.26 -2.99
C ILE A 92 -1.04 6.71 -2.67
N HIS A 93 -0.08 7.47 -3.21
CA HIS A 93 1.36 7.27 -3.27
C HIS A 93 2.03 7.25 -1.89
N GLY A 94 1.45 7.93 -0.90
CA GLY A 94 1.95 8.01 0.48
C GLY A 94 1.97 6.65 1.16
N LEU A 95 0.88 5.90 1.06
CA LEU A 95 0.75 4.59 1.71
C LEU A 95 1.76 3.55 1.24
N ILE A 96 2.07 3.49 -0.06
CA ILE A 96 3.12 2.58 -0.56
C ILE A 96 4.48 2.95 0.04
N ASN A 97 4.82 4.24 0.01
CA ASN A 97 6.08 4.70 0.54
C ASN A 97 6.15 4.50 2.05
N LEU A 98 5.06 4.73 2.79
CA LEU A 98 5.01 4.68 4.24
C LEU A 98 4.90 3.26 4.78
N PHE A 99 4.21 2.34 4.11
CA PHE A 99 3.84 1.04 4.68
C PHE A 99 4.41 -0.17 3.96
N ILE A 100 4.82 -0.10 2.69
CA ILE A 100 5.55 -1.23 2.09
C ILE A 100 6.94 -1.33 2.72
N ARG A 101 7.25 -2.53 3.23
CA ARG A 101 8.53 -2.87 3.87
C ARG A 101 9.38 -3.76 3.00
N GLN A 102 8.76 -4.64 2.21
CA GLN A 102 9.44 -5.58 1.33
C GLN A 102 8.61 -5.81 0.08
N SER A 103 9.28 -5.99 -1.05
CA SER A 103 8.69 -6.51 -2.29
C SER A 103 9.62 -7.54 -2.91
N SER A 104 9.06 -8.45 -3.71
CA SER A 104 9.84 -9.39 -4.51
C SER A 104 9.72 -9.01 -5.98
N ILE A 105 10.86 -8.75 -6.63
CA ILE A 105 10.94 -8.39 -8.05
C ILE A 105 11.98 -9.30 -8.67
N LYS A 106 11.64 -9.88 -9.82
CA LYS A 106 12.55 -10.73 -10.59
C LYS A 106 13.55 -9.85 -11.33
N ASN A 107 14.84 -10.05 -11.08
CA ASN A 107 15.90 -9.39 -11.85
C ASN A 107 16.04 -10.09 -13.21
N ILE A 108 15.49 -9.48 -14.26
CA ILE A 108 15.80 -9.89 -15.63
C ILE A 108 17.13 -9.24 -15.98
N SER A 109 18.22 -9.99 -15.80
CA SER A 109 19.49 -9.68 -16.45
C SER A 109 19.22 -9.50 -17.96
N GLN A 110 19.52 -8.32 -18.49
CA GLN A 110 19.60 -8.10 -19.93
C GLN A 110 20.62 -9.08 -20.49
N LYS A 111 20.14 -10.17 -21.09
CA LYS A 111 20.94 -10.96 -22.03
C LYS A 111 21.10 -10.12 -23.28
N ASN A 112 22.16 -9.32 -23.30
CA ASN A 112 22.68 -8.70 -24.51
C ASN A 112 23.11 -9.83 -25.45
N ASN A 113 22.39 -10.00 -26.56
CA ASN A 113 22.85 -10.67 -27.77
C ASN A 113 22.90 -9.64 -28.88
#